data_AF-A0A7C6YRI3-F1
#
_entry.id   AF-A0A7C6YRI3-F1
#
_cell.length_a   1.000
_cell.length_b   1.000
_cell.length_c   1.000
_cell.angle_alpha   90.00
_cell.angle_beta   90.00
_cell.angle_gamma   90.00
#
_symmetry.space_group_name_H-M   'P 1'
#
loop_
_entity.id
_entity.type
_entity.pdbx_description
1 polymer ?
#
loop_
_entity_poly.entity_id
_entity_poly.type
_entity_poly.pdbx_seq_one_letter_code
_entity_poly.pdbx_strand_id
1 'polypeptide(L)'
;MSRDSILVWILILLVGTSLFLSFNIWSQVPGKINDDTHIAEGKKVDLASVANPGKLLVHLGGSICTVITPSSPLYESTLDFTKKTLASKWAEKKPEPTIHSQEYFIDKKGIEAFFSTPLPANFIKRLLDIKPFDSTVLDGMMVKSYLIVEDQGVCVYLRDNNDKYFLISQDSNQKELTLTLDKISNSNPILFAELPSGNQNLKIEKNIYVSLTPFEMSIYLCKDEEIVSDRIAAKFFPDFSITRKIEEKDEAVIYTDGQRGLRVYSDGALEYSFPGVKEQKKSTNFYDALNTAVNFINAHGG
;
A
#
# COMPACT_ATOMS: atom_id res chain seq x y z
N MET A 1 34.45 70.96 -29.46
CA MET A 1 34.73 69.51 -29.58
C MET A 1 34.73 69.17 -31.06
N SER A 2 35.83 68.63 -31.61
CA SER A 2 35.90 68.24 -33.02
C SER A 2 35.00 67.04 -33.28
N ARG A 3 34.39 66.96 -34.47
CA ARG A 3 33.47 65.88 -34.85
C ARG A 3 34.09 64.49 -34.66
N ASP A 4 35.40 64.41 -34.85
CA ASP A 4 36.18 63.18 -34.69
C ASP A 4 36.31 62.75 -33.23
N SER A 5 36.38 63.70 -32.29
CA SER A 5 36.40 63.39 -30.85
C SER A 5 35.06 62.79 -30.40
N ILE A 6 33.93 63.28 -30.96
CA ILE A 6 32.60 62.76 -30.65
C ILE A 6 32.43 61.33 -31.17
N LEU A 7 32.92 61.05 -32.39
CA LEU A 7 32.87 59.70 -32.98
C LEU A 7 33.72 58.70 -32.18
N VAL A 8 34.89 59.11 -31.69
CA VAL A 8 35.75 58.27 -30.84
C VAL A 8 35.07 57.96 -29.50
N TRP A 9 34.43 58.94 -28.87
CA TRP A 9 33.70 58.72 -27.62
C TRP A 9 32.48 57.80 -27.80
N ILE A 10 31.76 57.94 -28.91
CA ILE A 10 30.65 57.04 -29.26
C ILE A 10 31.16 55.61 -29.47
N LEU A 11 32.28 55.44 -30.17
CA LEU A 11 32.86 54.12 -30.41
C LEU A 11 33.28 53.44 -29.11
N ILE A 12 33.95 54.17 -28.21
CA ILE A 12 34.35 53.66 -26.90
C ILE A 12 33.14 53.26 -26.06
N LEU A 13 32.08 54.08 -26.07
CA LEU A 13 30.84 53.77 -25.37
C LEU A 13 30.19 52.51 -25.94
N LEU A 14 30.13 52.36 -27.26
CA LEU A 14 29.53 51.20 -27.93
C LEU A 14 30.29 49.91 -27.60
N VAL A 15 31.62 49.95 -27.68
CA VAL A 15 32.49 48.81 -27.36
C VAL A 15 32.38 48.46 -25.87
N GLY A 16 32.34 49.46 -24.99
CA GLY A 16 32.13 49.27 -23.56
C GLY A 16 30.79 48.60 -23.25
N THR A 17 29.70 49.04 -23.87
CA THR A 17 28.39 48.40 -23.71
C THR A 17 28.36 46.97 -24.25
N SER A 18 29.02 46.70 -25.38
CA SER A 18 29.09 45.35 -25.96
C SER A 18 29.83 44.38 -25.04
N LEU A 19 30.98 44.81 -24.50
CA LEU A 19 31.74 44.02 -23.52
C LEU A 19 30.96 43.83 -22.22
N PHE A 20 30.24 44.84 -21.76
CA PHE A 20 29.39 44.75 -20.56
C PHE A 20 28.24 43.74 -20.75
N LEU A 21 27.55 43.77 -21.90
CA LEU A 21 26.50 42.81 -22.23
C LEU A 21 27.05 41.39 -22.38
N SER A 22 28.18 41.23 -23.06
CA SER A 22 28.85 39.93 -23.23
C SER A 22 29.30 39.35 -21.88
N PHE A 23 29.86 40.20 -21.01
CA PHE A 23 30.18 39.83 -19.64
C PHE A 23 28.93 39.47 -18.84
N ASN A 24 27.81 40.18 -19.00
CA ASN A 24 26.56 39.86 -18.30
C ASN A 24 26.00 38.48 -18.71
N ILE A 25 26.05 38.15 -20.00
CA ILE A 25 25.61 36.83 -20.51
C ILE A 25 26.52 35.71 -20.00
N TRP A 26 27.83 35.94 -19.95
CA TRP A 26 28.79 34.92 -19.48
C TRP A 26 28.87 34.82 -17.94
N SER A 27 28.62 35.93 -17.24
CA SER A 27 28.55 36.03 -15.78
C SER A 27 27.23 35.51 -15.21
N GLN A 28 26.17 35.48 -16.02
CA GLN A 28 24.99 34.67 -15.72
C GLN A 28 25.36 33.21 -15.94
N VAL A 29 26.12 32.65 -15.01
CA VAL A 29 26.04 31.21 -14.71
C VAL A 29 24.54 30.93 -14.60
N PRO A 30 23.97 29.94 -15.33
CA PRO A 30 22.58 29.56 -15.15
C PRO A 30 22.40 29.40 -13.64
N GLY A 31 21.60 30.30 -13.06
CA GLY A 31 21.53 30.45 -11.62
C GLY A 31 21.38 29.06 -11.04
N LYS A 32 22.22 28.73 -10.03
CA LYS A 32 22.18 27.46 -9.32
C LYS A 32 20.74 26.99 -9.29
N ILE A 33 20.42 26.00 -10.12
CA ILE A 33 19.18 25.25 -9.95
C ILE A 33 19.36 24.76 -8.52
N ASN A 34 18.50 25.22 -7.61
CA ASN A 34 18.56 24.81 -6.22
C ASN A 34 18.55 23.29 -6.23
N ASP A 35 19.73 22.66 -6.07
CA ASP A 35 19.87 21.22 -5.93
C ASP A 35 19.38 20.75 -4.55
N ASP A 36 18.83 21.68 -3.76
CA ASP A 36 18.24 21.45 -2.45
C ASP A 36 16.73 21.14 -2.50
N THR A 37 16.12 20.96 -3.67
CA THR A 37 14.93 20.09 -3.71
C THR A 37 15.43 18.66 -3.58
N HIS A 38 15.62 18.22 -2.33
CA HIS A 38 15.55 16.80 -2.02
C HIS A 38 14.23 16.30 -2.60
N ILE A 39 14.27 15.73 -3.81
CA ILE A 39 13.17 14.91 -4.29
C ILE A 39 13.07 13.84 -3.23
N ALA A 40 12.00 13.87 -2.44
CA ALA A 40 11.71 12.80 -1.52
C ALA A 40 11.59 11.55 -2.39
N GLU A 41 12.64 10.73 -2.43
CA GLU A 41 12.48 9.37 -2.89
C GLU A 41 11.47 8.76 -1.92
N GLY A 42 10.29 8.47 -2.45
CA GLY A 42 9.22 7.83 -1.71
C GLY A 42 9.75 6.54 -1.10
N LYS A 43 9.15 6.18 0.03
CA LYS A 43 9.54 4.97 0.73
C LYS A 43 9.30 3.78 -0.19
N LYS A 44 10.35 3.00 -0.47
CA LYS A 44 10.25 1.76 -1.24
C LYS A 44 9.10 0.91 -0.70
N VAL A 45 8.13 0.63 -1.55
CA VAL A 45 6.99 -0.23 -1.28
C VAL A 45 7.46 -1.67 -1.36
N ASP A 46 7.27 -2.42 -0.27
CA ASP A 46 7.52 -3.86 -0.25
C ASP A 46 6.22 -4.61 -0.54
N LEU A 47 6.30 -5.73 -1.25
CA LEU A 47 5.15 -6.57 -1.57
C LEU A 47 4.42 -7.02 -0.30
N ALA A 48 5.17 -7.35 0.76
CA ALA A 48 4.57 -7.74 2.03
C ALA A 48 3.78 -6.59 2.67
N SER A 49 4.25 -5.34 2.54
CA SER A 49 3.54 -4.19 3.10
C SER A 49 2.15 -3.96 2.48
N VAL A 50 1.97 -4.35 1.20
CA VAL A 50 0.70 -4.23 0.49
C VAL A 50 -0.22 -5.43 0.75
N ALA A 51 0.36 -6.61 0.93
CA ALA A 51 -0.38 -7.86 1.08
C ALA A 51 -0.68 -8.26 2.53
N ASN A 52 -0.16 -7.52 3.52
CA ASN A 52 -0.39 -7.83 4.92
C ASN A 52 -1.86 -7.59 5.34
N PRO A 53 -2.35 -8.32 6.35
CA PRO A 53 -3.65 -8.05 6.97
C PRO A 53 -3.75 -6.59 7.46
N GLY A 54 -4.77 -5.85 7.01
CA GLY A 54 -4.98 -4.45 7.42
C GLY A 54 -5.43 -4.28 8.87
N LYS A 55 -5.94 -5.35 9.49
CA LYS A 55 -6.30 -5.39 10.91
C LYS A 55 -6.25 -6.81 11.47
N LEU A 56 -6.02 -6.93 12.77
CA LEU A 56 -6.11 -8.15 13.54
C LEU A 56 -7.20 -7.97 14.60
N LEU A 57 -8.15 -8.89 14.65
CA LEU A 57 -9.21 -8.94 15.63
C LEU A 57 -8.84 -10.01 16.66
N VAL A 58 -8.73 -9.61 17.92
CA VAL A 58 -8.34 -10.49 19.00
C VAL A 58 -9.55 -10.74 19.87
N HIS A 59 -10.00 -11.98 19.92
CA HIS A 59 -11.07 -12.44 20.79
C HIS A 59 -10.46 -12.93 22.10
N LEU A 60 -10.79 -12.26 23.21
CA LEU A 60 -10.31 -12.62 24.55
C LEU A 60 -11.30 -13.54 25.29
N GLY A 61 -12.39 -13.92 24.63
CA GLY A 61 -13.47 -14.77 25.15
C GLY A 61 -14.75 -13.97 25.39
N GLY A 62 -15.88 -14.49 24.91
CA GLY A 62 -17.17 -13.80 24.90
C GLY A 62 -17.31 -12.75 23.80
N SER A 63 -18.31 -11.86 23.90
CA SER A 63 -18.68 -10.89 22.86
C SER A 63 -17.77 -9.66 22.74
N ILE A 64 -16.64 -9.64 23.45
CA ILE A 64 -15.70 -8.51 23.50
C ILE A 64 -14.41 -8.89 22.78
N CYS A 65 -13.91 -7.97 21.98
CA CYS A 65 -12.69 -8.13 21.22
C CYS A 65 -11.79 -6.88 21.29
N THR A 66 -10.58 -7.01 20.79
CA THR A 66 -9.64 -5.90 20.57
C THR A 66 -9.31 -5.83 19.09
N VAL A 67 -9.23 -4.62 18.55
CA VAL A 67 -8.79 -4.37 17.17
C VAL A 67 -7.36 -3.84 17.19
N ILE A 68 -6.45 -4.55 16.54
CA ILE A 68 -5.05 -4.16 16.37
C ILE A 68 -4.84 -3.75 14.91
N THR A 69 -4.45 -2.51 14.69
CA THR A 69 -4.13 -1.92 13.38
C THR A 69 -2.61 -1.75 13.20
N PRO A 70 -2.10 -1.52 11.97
CA PRO A 70 -0.67 -1.27 11.72
C PRO A 70 -0.04 -0.15 12.56
N SER A 71 -0.84 0.78 13.07
CA SER A 71 -0.40 1.85 13.97
C SER A 71 -0.18 1.40 15.43
N SER A 72 -0.66 0.21 15.81
CA SER A 72 -0.53 -0.32 17.16
C SER A 72 0.85 -0.92 17.40
N PRO A 73 1.47 -0.70 18.58
CA PRO A 73 2.78 -1.28 18.91
C PRO A 73 2.75 -2.82 18.99
N LEU A 74 1.57 -3.44 19.11
CA LEU A 74 1.43 -4.89 19.17
C LEU A 74 1.39 -5.54 17.78
N TYR A 75 1.07 -4.77 16.74
CA TYR A 75 0.73 -5.27 15.41
C TYR A 75 1.78 -6.20 14.82
N GLU A 76 3.04 -5.74 14.73
CA GLU A 76 4.10 -6.55 14.12
C GLU A 76 4.33 -7.87 14.87
N SER A 77 4.33 -7.83 16.21
CA SER A 77 4.55 -9.04 17.01
C SER A 77 3.38 -10.03 16.91
N THR A 78 2.14 -9.54 16.85
CA THR A 78 0.96 -10.38 16.68
C THR A 78 0.89 -10.94 15.27
N LEU A 79 1.18 -10.12 14.25
CA LEU A 79 1.16 -10.53 12.85
C LEU A 79 2.23 -11.59 12.54
N ASP A 80 3.45 -11.42 13.08
CA ASP A 80 4.53 -12.39 12.93
C ASP A 80 4.14 -13.76 13.51
N PHE A 81 3.55 -13.77 14.71
CA PHE A 81 2.98 -14.98 15.30
C PHE A 81 1.93 -15.62 14.38
N THR A 82 0.91 -14.86 13.96
CA THR A 82 -0.19 -15.43 13.17
C THR A 82 0.29 -15.95 11.80
N LYS A 83 1.24 -15.27 11.15
CA LYS A 83 1.85 -15.73 9.90
C LYS A 83 2.66 -17.02 10.08
N LYS A 84 3.50 -17.10 11.11
CA LYS A 84 4.30 -18.30 11.41
C LYS A 84 3.42 -19.50 11.71
N THR A 85 2.38 -19.31 12.53
CA THR A 85 1.41 -20.36 12.85
C THR A 85 0.69 -20.80 11.58
N LEU A 86 0.17 -19.87 10.77
CA LEU A 86 -0.51 -20.21 9.51
C LEU A 86 0.42 -20.99 8.56
N ALA A 87 1.66 -20.53 8.37
CA ALA A 87 2.62 -21.15 7.47
C ALA A 87 2.98 -22.58 7.89
N SER A 88 3.30 -22.78 9.17
CA SER A 88 3.60 -24.12 9.71
C SER A 88 2.43 -25.07 9.54
N LYS A 89 1.22 -24.60 9.88
CA LYS A 89 0.02 -25.44 9.91
C LYS A 89 -0.54 -25.78 8.54
N TRP A 90 -0.46 -24.86 7.60
CA TRP A 90 -0.89 -25.11 6.23
C TRP A 90 0.05 -26.08 5.49
N ALA A 91 1.32 -26.17 5.90
CA ALA A 91 2.24 -27.15 5.34
C ALA A 91 1.92 -28.60 5.78
N GLU A 92 1.22 -28.80 6.91
CA GLU A 92 0.97 -30.12 7.51
C GLU A 92 -0.20 -30.88 6.88
N LYS A 93 -1.31 -30.18 6.56
CA LYS A 93 -2.58 -30.81 6.17
C LYS A 93 -3.31 -30.07 5.06
N LYS A 94 -4.19 -30.81 4.37
CA LYS A 94 -5.11 -30.24 3.38
C LYS A 94 -6.25 -29.47 4.09
N PRO A 95 -6.66 -28.31 3.56
CA PRO A 95 -7.86 -27.61 4.01
C PRO A 95 -9.13 -28.43 3.78
N GLU A 96 -10.02 -28.42 4.76
CA GLU A 96 -11.32 -29.07 4.69
C GLU A 96 -12.44 -28.03 4.93
N PRO A 97 -13.51 -28.01 4.09
CA PRO A 97 -14.63 -27.10 4.31
C PRO A 97 -15.36 -27.46 5.61
N THR A 98 -15.87 -26.44 6.30
CA THR A 98 -16.60 -26.61 7.56
C THR A 98 -18.01 -26.06 7.46
N ILE A 99 -18.87 -26.46 8.40
CA ILE A 99 -20.24 -25.95 8.56
C ILE A 99 -20.33 -24.82 9.60
N HIS A 100 -19.19 -24.39 10.15
CA HIS A 100 -19.15 -23.35 11.15
C HIS A 100 -19.51 -22.00 10.53
N SER A 101 -20.34 -21.24 11.25
CA SER A 101 -20.64 -19.84 10.93
C SER A 101 -19.82 -18.91 11.82
N GLN A 102 -19.87 -17.61 11.55
CA GLN A 102 -19.17 -16.62 12.36
C GLN A 102 -19.55 -16.70 13.85
N GLU A 103 -20.83 -16.96 14.15
CA GLU A 103 -21.35 -17.07 15.51
C GLU A 103 -20.66 -18.18 16.33
N TYR A 104 -20.14 -19.22 15.66
CA TYR A 104 -19.37 -20.28 16.31
C TYR A 104 -18.03 -19.80 16.89
N PHE A 105 -17.45 -18.75 16.30
CA PHE A 105 -16.13 -18.25 16.66
C PHE A 105 -16.17 -17.08 17.65
N ILE A 106 -17.32 -16.41 17.80
CA ILE A 106 -17.46 -15.22 18.67
C ILE A 106 -17.04 -15.53 20.12
N ASP A 107 -17.46 -16.67 20.65
CA ASP A 107 -17.18 -17.03 22.05
C ASP A 107 -15.79 -17.65 22.25
N LYS A 108 -15.06 -17.90 21.17
CA LYS A 108 -13.75 -18.55 21.22
C LYS A 108 -12.64 -17.54 21.38
N LYS A 109 -11.64 -17.89 22.17
CA LYS A 109 -10.42 -17.12 22.27
C LYS A 109 -9.60 -17.32 21.00
N GLY A 110 -9.03 -16.25 20.46
CA GLY A 110 -8.26 -16.37 19.23
C GLY A 110 -7.96 -15.06 18.55
N ILE A 111 -7.37 -15.16 17.36
CA ILE A 111 -6.97 -14.03 16.54
C ILE A 111 -7.47 -14.27 15.12
N GLU A 112 -8.20 -13.31 14.55
CA GLU A 112 -8.59 -13.27 13.15
C GLU A 112 -7.84 -12.14 12.44
N ALA A 113 -7.09 -12.48 11.40
CA ALA A 113 -6.34 -11.53 10.60
C ALA A 113 -7.08 -11.25 9.29
N PHE A 114 -7.45 -9.99 9.06
CA PHE A 114 -8.25 -9.57 7.91
C PHE A 114 -7.39 -8.90 6.84
N PHE A 115 -7.46 -9.39 5.62
CA PHE A 115 -6.87 -8.70 4.47
C PHE A 115 -7.73 -7.49 4.08
N SER A 116 -7.09 -6.40 3.66
CA SER A 116 -7.79 -5.20 3.17
C SER A 116 -8.59 -5.49 1.90
N THR A 117 -8.05 -6.39 1.08
CA THR A 117 -8.70 -6.93 -0.12
C THR A 117 -8.56 -8.45 -0.10
N PRO A 118 -9.60 -9.24 -0.43
CA PRO A 118 -9.47 -10.69 -0.52
C PRO A 118 -8.33 -11.10 -1.46
N LEU A 119 -7.48 -12.01 -1.00
CA LEU A 119 -6.28 -12.44 -1.74
C LEU A 119 -6.42 -13.90 -2.20
N PRO A 120 -5.92 -14.26 -3.40
CA PRO A 120 -5.91 -15.65 -3.82
C PRO A 120 -5.15 -16.54 -2.83
N ALA A 121 -5.70 -17.70 -2.48
CA ALA A 121 -5.04 -18.63 -1.55
C ALA A 121 -3.63 -19.04 -2.02
N ASN A 122 -3.46 -19.26 -3.33
CA ASN A 122 -2.15 -19.59 -3.93
C ASN A 122 -1.15 -18.43 -3.86
N PHE A 123 -1.63 -17.18 -3.83
CA PHE A 123 -0.78 -16.01 -3.59
C PHE A 123 -0.27 -15.99 -2.14
N ILE A 124 -1.16 -16.23 -1.15
CA ILE A 124 -0.78 -16.26 0.27
C ILE A 124 0.24 -17.37 0.54
N LYS A 125 0.06 -18.55 -0.06
CA LYS A 125 1.06 -19.65 0.05
C LYS A 125 2.44 -19.21 -0.40
N ARG A 126 2.54 -18.55 -1.56
CA ARG A 126 3.81 -18.05 -2.09
C ARG A 126 4.39 -16.93 -1.23
N LEU A 127 3.55 -16.03 -0.70
CA LEU A 127 3.97 -14.95 0.19
C LEU A 127 4.57 -15.46 1.50
N LEU A 128 4.03 -16.56 2.03
CA LEU A 128 4.48 -17.19 3.28
C LEU A 128 5.55 -18.28 3.07
N ASP A 129 6.06 -18.44 1.85
CA ASP A 129 7.01 -19.50 1.46
C ASP A 129 6.55 -20.92 1.85
N ILE A 130 5.24 -21.17 1.75
CA ILE A 130 4.63 -22.46 2.05
C ILE A 130 4.83 -23.36 0.84
N LYS A 131 5.45 -24.54 1.06
CA LYS A 131 5.66 -25.53 0.00
C LYS A 131 4.33 -25.87 -0.68
N PRO A 132 4.28 -25.90 -2.03
CA PRO A 132 3.05 -26.18 -2.76
C PRO A 132 2.58 -27.60 -2.46
N PHE A 133 1.47 -27.71 -1.75
CA PHE A 133 0.69 -28.94 -1.69
C PHE A 133 -0.32 -28.90 -2.85
N ASP A 134 -0.35 -29.97 -3.66
CA ASP A 134 -1.31 -30.13 -4.76
C ASP A 134 -2.72 -30.30 -4.18
N SER A 135 -3.46 -29.20 -4.07
CA SER A 135 -4.81 -29.16 -3.53
C SER A 135 -5.68 -28.29 -4.40
N THR A 136 -6.52 -28.94 -5.19
CA THR A 136 -7.56 -28.33 -6.03
C THR A 136 -8.64 -27.64 -5.22
N VAL A 137 -8.76 -27.92 -3.91
CA VAL A 137 -9.78 -27.36 -3.02
C VAL A 137 -9.66 -25.84 -2.87
N LEU A 138 -8.44 -25.31 -3.02
CA LEU A 138 -8.15 -23.88 -2.83
C LEU A 138 -7.97 -23.12 -4.16
N ASP A 139 -8.09 -23.80 -5.29
CA ASP A 139 -7.89 -23.16 -6.58
C ASP A 139 -9.01 -22.16 -6.86
N GLY A 140 -8.62 -20.92 -7.13
CA GLY A 140 -9.55 -19.80 -7.30
C GLY A 140 -10.17 -19.27 -6.00
N MET A 141 -9.84 -19.83 -4.83
CA MET A 141 -10.32 -19.31 -3.55
C MET A 141 -9.72 -17.94 -3.25
N MET A 142 -10.58 -16.95 -3.00
CA MET A 142 -10.22 -15.64 -2.49
C MET A 142 -10.39 -15.64 -0.97
N VAL A 143 -9.28 -15.52 -0.24
CA VAL A 143 -9.24 -15.52 1.22
C VAL A 143 -9.43 -14.10 1.72
N LYS A 144 -10.48 -13.90 2.51
CA LYS A 144 -10.84 -12.61 3.14
C LYS A 144 -10.12 -12.44 4.48
N SER A 145 -10.01 -13.52 5.26
CA SER A 145 -9.30 -13.55 6.54
C SER A 145 -8.84 -14.96 6.87
N TYR A 146 -7.99 -15.07 7.89
CA TYR A 146 -7.62 -16.35 8.51
C TYR A 146 -7.69 -16.24 10.03
N LEU A 147 -8.09 -17.34 10.68
CA LEU A 147 -8.40 -17.40 12.10
C LEU A 147 -7.49 -18.41 12.78
N ILE A 148 -7.02 -18.07 13.98
CA ILE A 148 -6.32 -18.98 14.89
C ILE A 148 -7.08 -18.94 16.20
N VAL A 149 -7.80 -20.01 16.52
CA VAL A 149 -8.74 -20.04 17.65
C VAL A 149 -8.46 -21.23 18.56
N GLU A 150 -8.81 -21.05 19.83
CA GLU A 150 -8.80 -22.09 20.83
C GLU A 150 -10.08 -22.94 20.71
N ASP A 151 -9.90 -24.18 20.26
CA ASP A 151 -10.98 -25.14 20.08
C ASP A 151 -10.50 -26.59 20.25
N GLN A 152 -10.64 -27.14 21.45
CA GLN A 152 -10.10 -28.48 21.79
C GLN A 152 -8.61 -28.61 21.39
N GLY A 153 -7.87 -27.51 21.51
CA GLY A 153 -6.57 -27.31 20.87
C GLY A 153 -6.46 -25.91 20.25
N VAL A 154 -5.52 -25.73 19.33
CA VAL A 154 -5.40 -24.59 18.43
C VAL A 154 -5.86 -25.04 17.04
N CYS A 155 -6.91 -24.41 16.56
CA CYS A 155 -7.44 -24.61 15.22
C CYS A 155 -7.12 -23.41 14.34
N VAL A 156 -6.69 -23.68 13.11
CA VAL A 156 -6.42 -22.65 12.10
C VAL A 156 -7.46 -22.77 10.99
N TYR A 157 -8.14 -21.68 10.66
CA TYR A 157 -9.13 -21.62 9.60
C TYR A 157 -8.80 -20.55 8.57
N LEU A 158 -9.25 -20.77 7.33
CA LEU A 158 -9.37 -19.73 6.31
C LEU A 158 -10.82 -19.36 6.11
N ARG A 159 -11.10 -18.08 5.90
CA ARG A 159 -12.43 -17.57 5.53
C ARG A 159 -12.38 -17.05 4.11
N ASP A 160 -13.27 -17.55 3.25
CA ASP A 160 -13.39 -17.05 1.87
C ASP A 160 -14.21 -15.76 1.79
N ASN A 161 -14.30 -15.18 0.59
CA ASN A 161 -15.10 -13.99 0.33
C ASN A 161 -16.63 -14.21 0.44
N ASN A 162 -17.08 -15.46 0.50
CA ASN A 162 -18.49 -15.84 0.69
C ASN A 162 -18.78 -16.23 2.15
N ASP A 163 -17.88 -15.89 3.08
CA ASP A 163 -17.97 -16.21 4.51
C ASP A 163 -18.04 -17.72 4.83
N LYS A 164 -17.45 -18.56 3.97
CA LYS A 164 -17.23 -19.99 4.22
C LYS A 164 -15.89 -20.22 4.90
N TYR A 165 -15.90 -21.12 5.89
CA TYR A 165 -14.73 -21.45 6.69
C TYR A 165 -14.13 -22.79 6.29
N PHE A 166 -12.80 -22.84 6.18
CA PHE A 166 -12.03 -24.03 5.85
C PHE A 166 -11.02 -24.30 6.97
N LEU A 167 -11.11 -25.47 7.59
CA LEU A 167 -10.16 -25.91 8.61
C LEU A 167 -8.86 -26.34 7.94
N ILE A 168 -7.74 -25.74 8.35
CA ILE A 168 -6.40 -26.05 7.85
C ILE A 168 -5.73 -27.09 8.73
N SER A 169 -5.79 -26.90 10.04
CA SER A 169 -5.17 -27.79 11.01
C SER A 169 -5.82 -27.66 12.37
N GLN A 170 -5.68 -28.71 13.16
CA GLN A 170 -5.94 -28.72 14.58
C GLN A 170 -4.73 -29.33 15.29
N ASP A 171 -4.22 -28.65 16.30
CA ASP A 171 -3.09 -29.06 17.16
C ASP A 171 -3.52 -29.00 18.62
N SER A 172 -3.07 -29.91 19.48
CA SER A 172 -3.33 -29.87 20.91
C SER A 172 -2.50 -28.81 21.66
N ASN A 173 -1.41 -28.29 21.07
CA ASN A 173 -0.52 -27.36 21.76
C ASN A 173 -1.02 -25.90 21.70
N GLN A 174 -1.54 -25.41 22.82
CA GLN A 174 -2.08 -24.05 22.96
C GLN A 174 -1.10 -23.01 23.50
N LYS A 175 0.10 -23.42 23.96
CA LYS A 175 0.99 -22.58 24.77
C LYS A 175 1.30 -21.23 24.13
N GLU A 176 1.69 -21.21 22.85
CA GLU A 176 2.08 -19.98 22.17
C GLU A 176 0.90 -19.03 21.93
N LEU A 177 -0.28 -19.58 21.63
CA LEU A 177 -1.50 -18.80 21.47
C LEU A 177 -1.88 -18.15 22.80
N THR A 178 -1.92 -18.92 23.89
CA THR A 178 -2.24 -18.41 25.23
C THR A 178 -1.26 -17.31 25.65
N LEU A 179 0.06 -17.52 25.48
CA LEU A 179 1.07 -16.50 25.79
C LEU A 179 0.87 -15.20 24.98
N THR A 180 0.51 -15.32 23.71
CA THR A 180 0.25 -14.16 22.85
C THR A 180 -1.01 -13.41 23.28
N LEU A 181 -2.09 -14.13 23.59
CA LEU A 181 -3.34 -13.55 24.08
C LEU A 181 -3.14 -12.88 25.45
N ASP A 182 -2.40 -13.51 26.36
CA ASP A 182 -2.08 -12.94 27.68
C ASP A 182 -1.24 -11.67 27.56
N LYS A 183 -0.25 -11.65 26.66
CA LYS A 183 0.54 -10.44 26.37
C LYS A 183 -0.34 -9.29 25.90
N ILE A 184 -1.30 -9.57 25.02
CA ILE A 184 -2.24 -8.56 24.50
C ILE A 184 -3.18 -8.11 25.63
N SER A 185 -3.77 -9.03 26.38
CA SER A 185 -4.65 -8.71 27.51
C SER A 185 -3.94 -7.83 28.55
N ASN A 186 -2.71 -8.17 28.91
CA ASN A 186 -1.89 -7.42 29.89
C ASN A 186 -1.45 -6.03 29.41
N SER A 187 -1.54 -5.74 28.11
CA SER A 187 -1.28 -4.41 27.57
C SER A 187 -2.42 -3.42 27.82
N ASN A 188 -3.53 -3.88 28.41
CA ASN A 188 -4.76 -3.13 28.64
C ASN A 188 -5.29 -2.45 27.36
N PRO A 189 -5.62 -3.25 26.33
CA PRO A 189 -6.02 -2.73 25.03
C PRO A 189 -7.42 -2.10 25.09
N ILE A 190 -7.71 -1.26 24.10
CA ILE A 190 -9.06 -0.74 23.90
C ILE A 190 -9.98 -1.91 23.52
N LEU A 191 -11.08 -2.04 24.25
CA LEU A 191 -12.08 -3.07 24.04
C LEU A 191 -13.16 -2.60 23.08
N PHE A 192 -13.63 -3.52 22.26
CA PHE A 192 -14.68 -3.33 21.26
C PHE A 192 -15.75 -4.40 21.44
N ALA A 193 -16.99 -4.04 21.10
CA ALA A 193 -18.09 -5.00 20.97
C ALA A 193 -18.66 -4.94 19.55
N GLU A 194 -19.09 -6.09 19.05
CA GLU A 194 -19.83 -6.16 17.78
C GLU A 194 -21.22 -5.54 17.97
N LEU A 195 -21.62 -4.68 17.02
CA LEU A 195 -22.98 -4.18 16.97
C LEU A 195 -23.93 -5.33 16.62
N PRO A 196 -25.09 -5.44 17.30
CA PRO A 196 -26.12 -6.38 16.87
C PRO A 196 -26.57 -6.00 15.45
N SER A 197 -27.07 -6.99 14.69
CA SER A 197 -27.52 -6.88 13.27
C SER A 197 -28.62 -5.83 13.00
N GLY A 198 -28.95 -5.02 13.99
CA GLY A 198 -29.94 -3.96 13.93
C GLY A 198 -31.31 -4.38 14.42
N ASN A 199 -32.29 -3.50 14.20
CA ASN A 199 -33.70 -3.75 14.47
C ASN A 199 -34.52 -3.49 13.20
N GLN A 200 -35.85 -3.51 13.30
CA GLN A 200 -36.72 -3.29 12.12
C GLN A 200 -36.48 -1.94 11.40
N ASN A 201 -35.92 -0.94 12.08
CA ASN A 201 -35.72 0.42 11.55
C ASN A 201 -34.29 0.71 11.08
N LEU A 202 -33.32 -0.10 11.48
CA LEU A 202 -31.92 0.07 11.10
C LEU A 202 -31.31 -1.29 10.87
N LYS A 203 -30.98 -1.61 9.61
CA LYS A 203 -30.18 -2.80 9.28
C LYS A 203 -28.71 -2.43 9.43
N ILE A 204 -28.02 -3.14 10.32
CA ILE A 204 -26.60 -2.97 10.55
C ILE A 204 -25.91 -4.17 9.90
N GLU A 205 -24.93 -3.90 9.04
CA GLU A 205 -24.09 -4.95 8.48
C GLU A 205 -23.34 -5.67 9.61
N LYS A 206 -23.16 -6.99 9.47
CA LYS A 206 -22.37 -7.78 10.44
C LYS A 206 -20.91 -7.33 10.43
N ASN A 207 -20.16 -7.60 11.51
CA ASN A 207 -18.74 -7.24 11.68
C ASN A 207 -18.45 -5.74 11.87
N ILE A 208 -19.42 -4.97 12.36
CA ILE A 208 -19.17 -3.60 12.79
C ILE A 208 -18.85 -3.60 14.28
N TYR A 209 -17.64 -3.18 14.62
CA TYR A 209 -17.13 -3.14 15.99
C TYR A 209 -17.06 -1.71 16.50
N VAL A 210 -17.57 -1.47 17.70
CA VAL A 210 -17.57 -0.15 18.33
C VAL A 210 -16.81 -0.23 19.64
N SER A 211 -16.00 0.79 19.91
CA SER A 211 -15.23 0.84 21.16
C SER A 211 -16.16 1.00 22.36
N LEU A 212 -15.84 0.27 23.43
CA LEU A 212 -16.55 0.35 24.71
C LEU A 212 -16.10 1.53 25.58
N THR A 213 -14.98 2.16 25.22
CA THR A 213 -14.42 3.30 25.94
C THR A 213 -14.16 4.46 24.97
N PRO A 214 -14.37 5.72 25.37
CA PRO A 214 -13.90 6.85 24.58
C PRO A 214 -12.39 6.75 24.35
N PHE A 215 -11.95 7.05 23.14
CA PHE A 215 -10.53 7.16 22.82
C PHE A 215 -10.30 8.44 22.01
N GLU A 216 -9.11 9.01 22.15
CA GLU A 216 -8.73 10.20 21.39
C GLU A 216 -8.43 9.80 19.94
N MET A 217 -9.10 10.48 19.00
CA MET A 217 -8.78 10.32 17.59
C MET A 217 -7.63 11.25 17.22
N SER A 218 -6.67 10.73 16.47
CA SER A 218 -5.60 11.55 15.91
C SER A 218 -6.19 12.61 14.98
N ILE A 219 -5.76 13.86 15.15
CA ILE A 219 -6.07 14.94 14.21
C ILE A 219 -5.01 14.89 13.11
N TYR A 220 -5.45 14.69 11.88
CA TYR A 220 -4.56 14.71 10.72
C TYR A 220 -4.27 16.16 10.30
N LEU A 221 -3.00 16.49 10.17
CA LEU A 221 -2.56 17.72 9.52
C LEU A 221 -2.12 17.38 8.10
N CYS A 222 -2.94 17.75 7.12
CA CYS A 222 -2.57 17.60 5.71
C CYS A 222 -1.70 18.79 5.29
N LYS A 223 -0.66 18.50 4.52
CA LYS A 223 0.11 19.49 3.77
C LYS A 223 -0.01 19.14 2.31
N ASP A 224 -0.16 20.14 1.47
CA ASP A 224 -0.14 19.93 0.02
C ASP A 224 1.26 19.40 -0.36
N GLU A 225 1.25 18.33 -1.14
CA GLU A 225 2.47 17.78 -1.73
C GLU A 225 2.91 18.68 -2.89
N GLU A 226 4.23 18.75 -3.14
CA GLU A 226 4.72 19.52 -4.29
C GLU A 226 4.20 18.93 -5.60
N ILE A 227 3.71 19.81 -6.49
CA ILE A 227 3.23 19.43 -7.81
C ILE A 227 4.37 18.74 -8.57
N VAL A 228 4.03 17.62 -9.22
CA VAL A 228 4.96 16.81 -10.01
C VAL A 228 5.77 17.68 -10.98
N SER A 229 7.07 17.75 -10.74
CA SER A 229 8.01 18.50 -11.57
C SER A 229 8.46 17.71 -12.80
N ASP A 230 9.06 18.40 -13.77
CA ASP A 230 9.69 17.76 -14.95
C ASP A 230 10.71 16.67 -14.54
N ARG A 231 11.37 16.81 -13.37
CA ARG A 231 12.30 15.81 -12.85
C ARG A 231 11.61 14.50 -12.44
N ILE A 232 10.40 14.57 -11.90
CA ILE A 232 9.60 13.38 -11.55
C ILE A 232 8.99 12.80 -12.82
N ALA A 233 8.46 13.64 -13.71
CA ALA A 233 7.95 13.21 -15.01
C ALA A 233 9.00 12.43 -15.82
N ALA A 234 10.27 12.85 -15.78
CA ALA A 234 11.38 12.18 -16.45
C ALA A 234 11.55 10.70 -16.04
N LYS A 235 11.13 10.29 -14.84
CA LYS A 235 11.22 8.88 -14.40
C LYS A 235 10.30 7.95 -15.19
N PHE A 236 9.24 8.49 -15.81
CA PHE A 236 8.25 7.72 -16.58
C PHE A 236 8.65 7.48 -18.04
N PHE A 237 9.75 8.08 -18.50
CA PHE A 237 10.20 7.98 -19.89
C PHE A 237 11.63 7.44 -19.95
N PRO A 238 11.92 6.43 -20.80
CA PRO A 238 13.29 5.95 -20.98
C PRO A 238 14.26 7.02 -21.51
N ASP A 239 13.74 7.95 -22.31
CA ASP A 239 14.46 9.11 -22.79
C ASP A 239 13.54 10.33 -22.74
N PHE A 240 13.79 11.22 -21.79
CA PHE A 240 13.00 12.43 -21.60
C PHE A 240 13.34 13.54 -22.62
N SER A 241 14.47 13.44 -23.33
CA SER A 241 14.90 14.49 -24.28
C SER A 241 14.01 14.60 -25.52
N ILE A 242 13.31 13.52 -25.86
CA ILE A 242 12.34 13.45 -26.95
C ILE A 242 10.89 13.67 -26.49
N THR A 243 10.68 13.83 -25.17
CA THR A 243 9.35 14.01 -24.58
C THR A 243 8.85 15.43 -24.83
N ARG A 244 7.62 15.52 -25.30
CA ARG A 244 6.89 16.79 -25.47
C ARG A 244 6.04 17.05 -24.23
N LYS A 245 6.02 18.31 -23.80
CA LYS A 245 5.11 18.83 -22.77
C LYS A 245 3.96 19.57 -23.45
N ILE A 246 2.73 19.25 -23.08
CA ILE A 246 1.50 19.88 -23.56
C ILE A 246 0.74 20.39 -22.34
N GLU A 247 0.45 21.68 -22.31
CA GLU A 247 -0.34 22.31 -21.24
C GLU A 247 -1.78 22.47 -21.73
N GLU A 248 -2.72 21.85 -21.03
CA GLU A 248 -4.15 21.90 -21.34
C GLU A 248 -4.83 23.09 -20.63
N LYS A 249 -6.04 23.44 -21.10
CA LYS A 249 -6.81 24.58 -20.57
C LYS A 249 -7.32 24.36 -19.14
N ASP A 250 -7.40 23.10 -18.71
CA ASP A 250 -7.81 22.66 -17.38
C ASP A 250 -6.63 22.63 -16.39
N GLU A 251 -5.50 23.26 -16.73
CA GLU A 251 -4.25 23.25 -15.98
C GLU A 251 -3.58 21.87 -15.89
N ALA A 252 -4.10 20.86 -16.61
CA ALA A 252 -3.42 19.58 -16.72
C ALA A 252 -2.18 19.69 -17.62
N VAL A 253 -1.13 18.96 -17.25
CA VAL A 253 0.11 18.87 -18.02
C VAL A 253 0.29 17.45 -18.54
N ILE A 254 0.44 17.31 -19.85
CA ILE A 254 0.66 16.03 -20.51
C ILE A 254 2.10 15.96 -21.02
N TYR A 255 2.83 14.94 -20.59
CA TYR A 255 4.14 14.55 -21.11
C TYR A 255 3.96 13.36 -22.05
N THR A 256 4.54 13.41 -23.26
CA THR A 256 4.46 12.28 -24.20
C THR A 256 5.66 12.18 -25.14
N ASP A 257 6.14 10.95 -25.37
CA ASP A 257 7.15 10.61 -26.40
C ASP A 257 6.50 10.08 -27.70
N GLY A 258 5.17 10.12 -27.81
CA GLY A 258 4.37 9.56 -28.90
C GLY A 258 3.96 8.10 -28.73
N GLN A 259 4.54 7.37 -27.76
CA GLN A 259 4.14 6.00 -27.40
C GLN A 259 3.61 5.91 -25.97
N ARG A 260 4.18 6.69 -25.05
CA ARG A 260 3.79 6.82 -23.65
C ARG A 260 3.14 8.18 -23.42
N GLY A 261 2.18 8.23 -22.51
CA GLY A 261 1.59 9.47 -22.04
C GLY A 261 1.55 9.48 -20.52
N LEU A 262 2.04 10.56 -19.92
CA LEU A 262 1.85 10.87 -18.50
C LEU A 262 1.03 12.16 -18.42
N ARG A 263 -0.18 12.07 -17.87
CA ARG A 263 -1.02 13.24 -17.56
C ARG A 263 -0.93 13.53 -16.07
N VAL A 264 -0.62 14.78 -15.76
CA VAL A 264 -0.62 15.35 -14.41
C VAL A 264 -1.83 16.27 -14.33
N TYR A 265 -2.79 15.93 -13.48
CA TYR A 265 -3.97 16.75 -13.23
C TYR A 265 -3.64 17.89 -12.24
N SER A 266 -4.45 18.94 -12.23
CA SER A 266 -4.25 20.11 -11.36
C SER A 266 -4.39 19.81 -9.87
N ASP A 267 -5.09 18.73 -9.51
CA ASP A 267 -5.18 18.21 -8.15
C ASP A 267 -4.00 17.30 -7.74
N GLY A 268 -3.01 17.12 -8.64
CA GLY A 268 -1.84 16.27 -8.43
C GLY A 268 -2.04 14.80 -8.82
N ALA A 269 -3.24 14.39 -9.26
CA ALA A 269 -3.45 13.03 -9.74
C ALA A 269 -2.59 12.75 -10.98
N LEU A 270 -2.11 11.51 -11.11
CA LEU A 270 -1.26 11.06 -12.21
C LEU A 270 -1.93 9.93 -12.99
N GLU A 271 -1.93 10.05 -14.31
CA GLU A 271 -2.36 9.00 -15.22
C GLU A 271 -1.24 8.67 -16.19
N TYR A 272 -0.70 7.45 -16.09
CA TYR A 272 0.31 6.94 -17.01
C TYR A 272 -0.31 5.92 -17.95
N SER A 273 -0.03 6.06 -19.24
CA SER A 273 -0.48 5.16 -20.30
C SER A 273 0.68 4.78 -21.20
N PHE A 274 0.78 3.49 -21.50
CA PHE A 274 1.69 2.96 -22.51
C PHE A 274 0.93 1.92 -23.34
N PRO A 275 0.16 2.36 -24.36
CA PRO A 275 -0.50 1.47 -25.28
C PRO A 275 0.51 0.75 -26.18
N GLY A 276 1.18 -0.27 -25.64
CA GLY A 276 2.01 -1.19 -26.41
C GLY A 276 1.20 -1.92 -27.49
N VAL A 277 1.86 -2.26 -28.60
CA VAL A 277 1.27 -3.05 -29.70
C VAL A 277 0.75 -4.37 -29.13
N LYS A 278 -0.59 -4.54 -29.10
CA LYS A 278 -1.35 -5.74 -28.70
C LYS A 278 -0.46 -6.81 -28.07
N GLU A 279 -0.06 -6.62 -26.81
CA GLU A 279 0.58 -7.70 -26.08
C GLU A 279 -0.41 -8.87 -26.10
N GLN A 280 0.01 -9.98 -26.72
CA GLN A 280 -0.67 -11.25 -26.54
C GLN A 280 -0.91 -11.38 -25.04
N LYS A 281 -2.18 -11.43 -24.63
CA LYS A 281 -2.60 -11.64 -23.24
C LYS A 281 -1.92 -12.91 -22.72
N LYS A 282 -0.68 -12.82 -22.29
CA LYS A 282 -0.09 -13.80 -21.39
C LYS A 282 -0.94 -13.68 -20.15
N SER A 283 -1.55 -14.79 -19.74
CA SER A 283 -2.25 -14.85 -18.46
C SER A 283 -1.19 -14.70 -17.36
N THR A 284 -0.89 -13.46 -17.01
CA THR A 284 0.02 -13.17 -15.90
C THR A 284 -0.70 -13.59 -14.62
N ASN A 285 -0.06 -14.42 -13.81
CA ASN A 285 -0.59 -14.81 -12.51
C ASN A 285 -0.67 -13.57 -11.60
N PHE A 286 -1.64 -13.51 -10.69
CA PHE A 286 -1.87 -12.40 -9.76
C PHE A 286 -0.59 -11.97 -9.02
N TYR A 287 0.24 -12.92 -8.56
CA TYR A 287 1.51 -12.61 -7.90
C TYR A 287 2.45 -11.80 -8.81
N ASP A 288 2.62 -12.23 -10.06
CA ASP A 288 3.55 -11.60 -10.99
C ASP A 288 3.03 -10.22 -11.43
N ALA A 289 1.70 -10.08 -11.56
CA ALA A 289 1.05 -8.80 -11.82
C ALA A 289 1.26 -7.81 -10.66
N LEU A 290 1.03 -8.24 -9.42
CA LEU A 290 1.25 -7.38 -8.24
C LEU A 290 2.72 -7.02 -8.04
N ASN A 291 3.63 -7.98 -8.24
CA ASN A 291 5.08 -7.70 -8.19
C ASN A 291 5.50 -6.71 -9.28
N THR A 292 4.93 -6.83 -10.48
CA THR A 292 5.15 -5.85 -11.57
C THR A 292 4.65 -4.47 -11.17
N ALA A 293 3.47 -4.38 -10.55
CA ALA A 293 2.93 -3.10 -10.07
C ALA A 293 3.81 -2.47 -8.98
N VAL A 294 4.24 -3.25 -7.98
CA VAL A 294 5.15 -2.77 -6.91
C VAL A 294 6.49 -2.32 -7.48
N ASN A 295 7.05 -3.06 -8.43
CA ASN A 295 8.30 -2.67 -9.10
C ASN A 295 8.14 -1.41 -9.95
N PHE A 296 7.00 -1.27 -10.64
CA PHE A 296 6.66 -0.07 -11.38
C PHE A 296 6.61 1.13 -10.44
N ILE A 297 5.84 1.07 -9.36
CA ILE A 297 5.72 2.15 -8.37
C ILE A 297 7.11 2.54 -7.82
N ASN A 298 7.89 1.54 -7.38
CA ASN A 298 9.23 1.77 -6.85
C ASN A 298 10.20 2.41 -7.85
N ALA A 299 10.11 2.05 -9.14
CA ALA A 299 10.96 2.62 -10.18
C ALA A 299 10.63 4.09 -10.48
N HIS A 300 9.40 4.53 -10.17
CA HIS A 300 8.91 5.86 -10.50
C HIS A 300 8.83 6.82 -9.30
N GLY A 301 9.37 6.42 -8.15
CA GLY A 301 9.49 7.31 -7.00
C GLY A 301 8.85 6.79 -5.72
N GLY A 302 8.17 5.64 -5.74
CA GLY A 302 7.52 5.06 -4.56
C GLY A 302 6.14 5.64 -4.29
#